data_AF-A0A1U7QCM3-F1
#
_entry.id   AF-A0A1U7QCM3-F1
#
_cell.length_a   1.000
_cell.length_b   1.000
_cell.length_c   1.000
_cell.angle_alpha   90.00
_cell.angle_beta   90.00
_cell.angle_gamma   90.00
#
_symmetry.space_group_name_H-M   'P 1'
#
loop_
_entity.id
_entity.type
_entity.pdbx_description
1 polymer ?
#
loop_
_entity_poly.entity_id
_entity_poly.type
_entity_poly.pdbx_seq_one_letter_code
_entity_poly.pdbx_strand_id
1 'polypeptide(L)'
;MASAVLPSGSQCAAAAAVAAAAAPPGLRLRLLLLLLSAAALIPTGDGQNLFTKDVTVIEGEVATISCQVNKSDDSVIQLLNPNRQTIYFKDFRPLKDSRFQLLNFSSSELKVSLTNVSISDEGRYFCQLYTDPPQESYTTITVLVPPRNLMIDIQKDTAVEGEEIEVNCTAMASKPATTIRWFKGNKELKGKSEVEEWSDMYTVTSQLMLKVHKEDDGVPVICQVEHPAVTGNLQTQRYLEVQYKPQVHIQMTYPLQGLTREGDALELTCEAIGKPQPVMVTWVRVDDEMPQHAVLSGPNLFINNLNKTDNGTYRCEASNIVGKAHSDYMLYVYDTTATTEPAVHDSRAGEEGTIGAVDHAVIGGVVAVVVFAMLCLLIILGRYFARHKGTYFTHEAKGADDAADADTAIINAEGGQNNSEEKKEYFI
;
A
#
# COMPACT_ATOMS: atom_id res chain seq x y z
N MET A 1 -11.16 -78.32 0.60
CA MET A 1 -11.59 -77.13 -0.17
C MET A 1 -12.99 -76.79 0.27
N ALA A 2 -13.19 -75.69 0.99
CA ALA A 2 -14.50 -75.22 1.45
C ALA A 2 -14.59 -73.72 1.17
N SER A 3 -15.66 -73.31 0.48
CA SER A 3 -15.98 -71.92 0.12
C SER A 3 -16.58 -71.16 1.30
N ALA A 4 -16.10 -69.94 1.54
CA ALA A 4 -16.73 -68.98 2.43
C ALA A 4 -17.60 -68.00 1.60
N VAL A 5 -18.89 -67.94 1.92
CA VAL A 5 -19.86 -66.98 1.38
C VAL A 5 -19.85 -65.74 2.28
N LEU A 6 -19.56 -64.56 1.73
CA LEU A 6 -19.72 -63.27 2.42
C LEU A 6 -21.19 -62.81 2.32
N PRO A 7 -21.79 -62.24 3.38
CA PRO A 7 -23.22 -61.95 3.40
C PRO A 7 -23.59 -60.69 2.62
N SER A 8 -24.81 -60.69 2.06
CA SER A 8 -25.41 -59.59 1.30
C SER A 8 -25.81 -58.41 2.19
N GLY A 9 -25.70 -57.18 1.65
CA GLY A 9 -25.93 -55.91 2.36
C GLY A 9 -27.30 -55.72 3.03
N SER A 10 -28.32 -56.52 2.70
CA SER A 10 -29.62 -56.48 3.41
C SER A 10 -29.55 -57.05 4.83
N GLN A 11 -28.61 -57.95 5.13
CA GLN A 11 -28.46 -58.54 6.46
C GLN A 11 -27.77 -57.59 7.46
N CYS A 12 -26.95 -56.64 6.99
CA CYS A 12 -26.36 -55.59 7.83
C CYS A 12 -27.38 -54.53 8.25
N ALA A 13 -28.35 -54.21 7.39
CA ALA A 13 -29.41 -53.23 7.69
C ALA A 13 -30.39 -53.76 8.75
N ALA A 14 -30.72 -55.05 8.71
CA ALA A 14 -31.57 -55.69 9.71
C ALA A 14 -30.91 -55.74 11.11
N ALA A 15 -29.59 -55.96 11.18
CA ALA A 15 -28.85 -55.96 12.45
C ALA A 15 -28.77 -54.56 13.10
N ALA A 16 -28.67 -53.50 12.28
CA ALA A 16 -28.63 -52.12 12.77
C ALA A 16 -30.00 -51.64 13.31
N ALA A 17 -31.10 -52.10 12.72
CA ALA A 17 -32.46 -51.78 13.17
C ALA A 17 -32.79 -52.41 14.55
N VAL A 18 -32.27 -53.61 14.82
CA VAL A 18 -32.47 -54.31 16.11
C VAL A 18 -31.69 -53.63 17.25
N ALA A 19 -30.51 -53.07 16.98
CA ALA A 19 -29.71 -52.35 17.98
C ALA A 19 -30.35 -51.01 18.41
N ALA A 20 -31.07 -50.32 17.51
CA ALA A 20 -31.75 -49.05 17.81
C ALA A 20 -32.97 -49.22 18.76
N ALA A 21 -33.56 -50.41 18.80
CA ALA A 21 -34.74 -50.72 19.63
C ALA A 21 -34.40 -50.97 21.11
N ALA A 22 -33.12 -51.02 21.50
CA ALA A 22 -32.68 -51.26 22.88
C ALA A 22 -32.07 -50.02 23.58
N ALA A 23 -31.96 -48.88 22.89
CA ALA A 23 -31.32 -47.67 23.44
C ALA A 23 -32.32 -46.77 24.24
N PRO A 24 -31.86 -46.02 25.26
CA PRO A 24 -32.69 -45.10 26.04
C PRO A 24 -33.24 -43.94 25.19
N PRO A 25 -34.37 -43.31 25.60
CA PRO A 25 -35.22 -42.49 24.73
C PRO A 25 -34.52 -41.28 24.08
N GLY A 26 -33.49 -40.71 24.72
CA GLY A 26 -32.73 -39.58 24.16
C GLY A 26 -31.78 -39.94 22.99
N LEU A 27 -31.37 -41.20 22.86
CA LEU A 27 -30.42 -41.63 21.82
C LEU A 27 -31.13 -42.10 20.54
N ARG A 28 -32.40 -42.53 20.65
CA ARG A 28 -33.20 -42.99 19.50
C ARG A 28 -33.48 -41.88 18.50
N LEU A 29 -33.75 -40.66 18.99
CA LEU A 29 -34.03 -39.50 18.14
C LEU A 29 -32.78 -39.09 17.35
N ARG A 30 -31.59 -39.11 17.97
CA ARG A 30 -30.32 -38.82 17.29
C ARG A 30 -29.93 -39.88 16.26
N LEU A 31 -30.20 -41.16 16.53
CA LEU A 31 -29.88 -42.25 15.60
C LEU A 31 -30.82 -42.25 14.37
N LEU A 32 -32.12 -41.95 14.55
CA LEU A 32 -33.05 -41.77 13.44
C LEU A 32 -32.67 -40.57 12.54
N LEU A 33 -32.26 -39.45 13.14
CA LEU A 33 -31.79 -38.26 12.42
C LEU A 33 -30.48 -38.54 11.62
N LEU A 34 -29.59 -39.38 12.14
CA LEU A 34 -28.36 -39.81 11.43
C LEU A 34 -28.64 -40.79 10.27
N LEU A 35 -29.69 -41.62 10.38
CA LEU A 35 -30.10 -42.51 9.28
C LEU A 35 -30.84 -41.74 8.18
N LEU A 36 -31.59 -40.69 8.54
CA LEU A 36 -32.22 -39.76 7.59
C LEU A 36 -31.18 -38.91 6.85
N SER A 37 -30.03 -38.58 7.46
CA SER A 37 -28.93 -37.90 6.76
C SER A 37 -28.06 -38.84 5.91
N ALA A 38 -28.03 -40.15 6.21
CA ALA A 38 -27.32 -41.15 5.40
C ALA A 38 -28.13 -41.62 4.17
N ALA A 39 -29.43 -41.34 4.10
CA ALA A 39 -30.29 -41.66 2.95
C ALA A 39 -30.18 -40.66 1.78
N ALA A 40 -29.31 -39.65 1.90
CA ALA A 40 -29.03 -38.68 0.83
C ALA A 40 -27.63 -38.84 0.21
N LEU A 41 -27.02 -40.02 0.30
CA LEU A 41 -25.84 -40.37 -0.49
C LEU A 41 -26.29 -40.97 -1.83
N ILE A 42 -26.22 -40.08 -2.81
CA ILE A 42 -26.48 -40.22 -4.25
C ILE A 42 -25.68 -41.37 -4.88
N PRO A 43 -26.23 -42.13 -5.84
CA PRO A 43 -25.40 -42.73 -6.89
C PRO A 43 -25.23 -41.69 -8.01
N THR A 44 -24.15 -40.92 -8.02
CA THR A 44 -23.79 -40.06 -9.16
C THR A 44 -22.75 -40.81 -9.96
N GLY A 45 -23.24 -41.63 -10.90
CA GLY A 45 -22.43 -42.24 -11.94
C GLY A 45 -23.00 -41.87 -13.30
N ASP A 46 -22.28 -41.04 -14.04
CA ASP A 46 -22.19 -41.10 -15.51
C ASP A 46 -23.43 -40.73 -16.38
N GLY A 47 -24.15 -39.64 -16.05
CA GLY A 47 -25.38 -39.24 -16.77
C GLY A 47 -25.42 -37.85 -17.44
N GLN A 48 -24.53 -36.91 -17.10
CA GLN A 48 -24.56 -35.54 -17.65
C GLN A 48 -23.62 -35.46 -18.85
N ASN A 49 -24.17 -35.28 -20.05
CA ASN A 49 -23.43 -35.17 -21.31
C ASN A 49 -23.28 -33.72 -21.80
N LEU A 50 -24.09 -32.80 -21.27
CA LEU A 50 -24.10 -31.37 -21.59
C LEU A 50 -23.46 -30.54 -20.46
N PHE A 51 -22.52 -29.66 -20.84
CA PHE A 51 -21.69 -28.87 -19.93
C PHE A 51 -21.68 -27.39 -20.32
N THR A 52 -21.64 -26.55 -19.29
CA THR A 52 -21.56 -25.10 -19.38
C THR A 52 -20.61 -24.58 -18.30
N LYS A 53 -20.10 -23.36 -18.45
CA LYS A 53 -19.27 -22.69 -17.45
C LYS A 53 -19.78 -21.28 -17.24
N ASP A 54 -19.90 -20.87 -15.98
CA ASP A 54 -20.28 -19.50 -15.61
C ASP A 54 -19.34 -18.47 -16.24
N VAL A 55 -19.90 -17.32 -16.59
CA VAL A 55 -19.22 -16.25 -17.30
C VAL A 55 -19.31 -14.97 -16.47
N THR A 56 -18.16 -14.44 -16.08
CA THR A 56 -18.04 -13.11 -15.48
C THR A 56 -17.47 -12.16 -16.52
N VAL A 57 -18.13 -11.03 -16.73
CA VAL A 57 -17.79 -10.06 -17.79
C VAL A 57 -17.91 -8.64 -17.27
N ILE A 58 -17.06 -7.72 -17.75
CA ILE A 58 -17.15 -6.30 -17.39
C ILE A 58 -18.23 -5.64 -18.25
N GLU A 59 -19.01 -4.71 -17.69
CA GLU A 59 -20.01 -3.92 -18.43
C GLU A 59 -19.40 -3.30 -19.71
N GLY A 60 -20.11 -3.43 -20.83
CA GLY A 60 -19.69 -2.97 -22.15
C GLY A 60 -18.81 -3.95 -22.92
N GLU A 61 -18.21 -4.95 -22.26
CA GLU A 61 -17.41 -5.97 -22.92
C GLU A 61 -18.26 -7.08 -23.57
N VAL A 62 -17.59 -8.15 -24.03
CA VAL A 62 -18.20 -9.27 -24.75
C VAL A 62 -18.19 -10.52 -23.88
N ALA A 63 -19.37 -11.07 -23.58
CA ALA A 63 -19.50 -12.38 -22.95
C ALA A 63 -19.50 -13.49 -23.99
N THR A 64 -18.92 -14.65 -23.66
CA THR A 64 -18.95 -15.83 -24.52
C THR A 64 -19.64 -16.99 -23.82
N ILE A 65 -20.79 -17.40 -24.35
CA ILE A 65 -21.58 -18.54 -23.86
C ILE A 65 -21.18 -19.77 -24.66
N SER A 66 -20.87 -20.88 -23.98
CA SER A 66 -20.47 -22.14 -24.61
C SER A 66 -21.28 -23.30 -24.03
N CYS A 67 -22.08 -23.95 -24.86
CA CYS A 67 -22.72 -25.23 -24.57
C CYS A 67 -21.83 -26.33 -25.16
N GLN A 68 -21.26 -27.21 -24.32
CA GLN A 68 -20.35 -28.28 -24.76
C GLN A 68 -20.96 -29.65 -24.49
N VAL A 69 -20.85 -30.55 -25.45
CA VAL A 69 -21.34 -31.94 -25.37
C VAL A 69 -20.15 -32.88 -25.43
N ASN A 70 -19.99 -33.76 -24.43
CA ASN A 70 -18.81 -34.62 -24.31
C ASN A 70 -18.83 -35.76 -25.34
N LYS A 71 -19.93 -36.52 -25.41
CA LYS A 71 -20.15 -37.58 -26.40
C LYS A 71 -21.30 -37.16 -27.30
N SER A 72 -20.98 -36.57 -28.45
CA SER A 72 -22.01 -36.17 -29.40
C SER A 72 -22.52 -37.35 -30.22
N ASP A 73 -23.83 -37.41 -30.38
CA ASP A 73 -24.60 -38.30 -31.26
C ASP A 73 -25.38 -37.49 -32.31
N ASP A 74 -24.88 -36.30 -32.66
CA ASP A 74 -25.54 -35.30 -33.52
C ASP A 74 -26.89 -34.78 -32.99
N SER A 75 -27.16 -34.97 -31.69
CA SER A 75 -28.29 -34.33 -30.99
C SER A 75 -28.27 -32.81 -31.10
N VAL A 76 -29.47 -32.23 -31.10
CA VAL A 76 -29.65 -30.80 -31.30
C VAL A 76 -29.35 -30.02 -30.01
N ILE A 77 -28.51 -28.98 -30.14
CA ILE A 77 -28.23 -28.02 -29.07
C ILE A 77 -29.08 -26.75 -29.29
N GLN A 78 -29.71 -26.28 -28.23
CA GLN A 78 -30.44 -25.02 -28.19
C GLN A 78 -29.94 -24.16 -27.02
N LEU A 79 -29.77 -22.86 -27.27
CA LEU A 79 -29.46 -21.88 -26.25
C LEU A 79 -30.66 -20.96 -26.00
N LEU A 80 -31.04 -20.78 -24.74
CA LEU A 80 -32.12 -19.91 -24.30
C LEU A 80 -31.61 -18.82 -23.35
N ASN A 81 -32.25 -17.65 -23.41
CA ASN A 81 -31.98 -16.53 -22.50
C ASN A 81 -32.64 -16.74 -21.12
N PRO A 82 -32.42 -15.86 -20.14
CA PRO A 82 -33.04 -15.97 -18.80
C PRO A 82 -34.57 -16.04 -18.80
N ASN A 83 -35.22 -15.46 -19.82
CA ASN A 83 -36.67 -15.51 -20.01
C ASN A 83 -37.15 -16.76 -20.78
N ARG A 84 -36.27 -17.76 -20.97
CA ARG A 84 -36.50 -18.99 -21.74
C ARG A 84 -36.90 -18.73 -23.21
N GLN A 85 -36.48 -17.62 -23.79
CA GLN A 85 -36.61 -17.37 -25.23
C GLN A 85 -35.40 -17.96 -25.97
N THR A 86 -35.64 -18.58 -27.12
CA THR A 86 -34.58 -19.20 -27.93
C THR A 86 -33.66 -18.15 -28.54
N ILE A 87 -32.40 -18.15 -28.14
CA ILE A 87 -31.34 -17.35 -28.75
C ILE A 87 -30.88 -18.05 -30.03
N TYR A 88 -30.41 -19.29 -29.91
CA TYR A 88 -29.99 -20.13 -31.03
C TYR A 88 -30.60 -21.52 -30.93
N PHE A 89 -31.00 -22.06 -32.07
CA PHE A 89 -31.37 -23.46 -32.24
C PHE A 89 -30.53 -23.98 -33.40
N LYS A 90 -29.53 -24.83 -33.11
CA LYS A 90 -28.40 -25.08 -34.03
C LYS A 90 -27.68 -23.76 -34.37
N ASP A 91 -27.49 -23.49 -35.65
CA ASP A 91 -26.91 -22.28 -36.24
C ASP A 91 -27.95 -21.18 -36.53
N PHE A 92 -29.23 -21.45 -36.39
CA PHE A 92 -30.30 -20.48 -36.62
C PHE A 92 -30.55 -19.62 -35.37
N ARG A 93 -30.67 -18.29 -35.53
CA ARG A 93 -30.97 -17.32 -34.46
C ARG A 93 -32.41 -16.79 -34.57
N PRO A 94 -33.40 -17.36 -33.84
CA PRO A 94 -34.77 -16.83 -33.82
C PRO A 94 -34.89 -15.47 -33.11
N LEU A 95 -34.06 -15.22 -32.11
CA LEU A 95 -34.06 -13.96 -31.35
C LEU A 95 -33.57 -12.81 -32.22
N LYS A 96 -34.32 -11.68 -32.22
CA LYS A 96 -33.97 -10.49 -33.02
C LYS A 96 -32.87 -9.63 -32.42
N ASP A 97 -32.42 -9.91 -31.19
CA ASP A 97 -31.32 -9.18 -30.57
C ASP A 97 -30.01 -9.47 -31.32
N SER A 98 -29.57 -8.47 -32.08
CA SER A 98 -28.39 -8.55 -32.94
C SER A 98 -27.06 -8.68 -32.17
N ARG A 99 -27.04 -8.42 -30.86
CA ARG A 99 -25.84 -8.52 -30.02
C ARG A 99 -25.36 -9.96 -29.83
N PHE A 100 -26.24 -10.95 -30.01
CA PHE A 100 -25.90 -12.37 -29.93
C PHE A 100 -25.35 -12.90 -31.26
N GLN A 101 -24.06 -13.11 -31.40
CA GLN A 101 -23.43 -13.58 -32.65
C GLN A 101 -22.92 -15.01 -32.51
N LEU A 102 -23.15 -15.84 -33.53
CA LEU A 102 -22.65 -17.21 -33.57
C LEU A 102 -21.14 -17.19 -33.78
N LEU A 103 -20.40 -17.80 -32.86
CA LEU A 103 -18.95 -17.94 -32.97
C LEU A 103 -18.56 -19.31 -33.53
N ASN A 104 -19.18 -20.36 -33.01
CA ASN A 104 -18.92 -21.74 -33.44
C ASN A 104 -20.20 -22.58 -33.30
N PHE A 105 -20.40 -23.48 -34.25
CA PHE A 105 -21.43 -24.51 -34.17
C PHE A 105 -20.90 -25.82 -34.76
N SER A 106 -21.02 -26.88 -33.97
CA SER A 106 -20.70 -28.26 -34.33
C SER A 106 -21.63 -29.22 -33.58
N SER A 107 -21.52 -30.52 -33.85
CA SER A 107 -22.28 -31.53 -33.12
C SER A 107 -21.91 -31.59 -31.62
N SER A 108 -20.72 -31.12 -31.23
CA SER A 108 -20.25 -31.11 -29.84
C SER A 108 -20.25 -29.74 -29.16
N GLU A 109 -20.52 -28.65 -29.88
CA GLU A 109 -20.42 -27.31 -29.31
C GLU A 109 -21.35 -26.29 -29.99
N LEU A 110 -22.05 -25.50 -29.19
CA LEU A 110 -22.71 -24.26 -29.60
C LEU A 110 -22.09 -23.10 -28.82
N LYS A 111 -21.39 -22.20 -29.52
CA LYS A 111 -20.66 -21.08 -28.93
C LYS A 111 -21.16 -19.76 -29.49
N VAL A 112 -21.58 -18.86 -28.61
CA VAL A 112 -22.26 -17.60 -28.95
C VAL A 112 -21.62 -16.46 -28.16
N SER A 113 -21.30 -15.35 -28.83
CA SER A 113 -20.90 -14.11 -28.17
C SER A 113 -22.09 -13.20 -27.93
N LEU A 114 -22.13 -12.54 -26.78
CA LEU A 114 -23.02 -11.41 -26.49
C LEU A 114 -22.17 -10.14 -26.37
N THR A 115 -22.32 -9.21 -27.32
CA THR A 115 -21.57 -7.95 -27.36
C THR A 115 -22.26 -6.83 -26.58
N ASN A 116 -21.49 -5.87 -26.05
CA ASN A 116 -22.02 -4.71 -25.32
C ASN A 116 -22.94 -5.16 -24.17
N VAL A 117 -22.37 -5.95 -23.27
CA VAL A 117 -23.09 -6.52 -22.13
C VAL A 117 -23.48 -5.41 -21.14
N SER A 118 -24.73 -5.42 -20.69
CA SER A 118 -25.23 -4.55 -19.62
C SER A 118 -25.72 -5.35 -18.42
N ILE A 119 -25.95 -4.69 -17.28
CA ILE A 119 -26.46 -5.32 -16.05
C ILE A 119 -27.77 -6.10 -16.31
N SER A 120 -28.61 -5.62 -17.22
CA SER A 120 -29.88 -6.27 -17.60
C SER A 120 -29.71 -7.62 -18.31
N ASP A 121 -28.50 -7.95 -18.79
CA ASP A 121 -28.21 -9.23 -19.44
C ASP A 121 -27.84 -10.34 -18.43
N GLU A 122 -27.71 -10.00 -17.15
CA GLU A 122 -27.42 -10.97 -16.11
C GLU A 122 -28.49 -12.05 -15.99
N GLY A 123 -28.05 -13.22 -15.53
CA GLY A 123 -28.93 -14.31 -15.18
C GLY A 123 -28.48 -15.63 -15.79
N ARG A 124 -29.38 -16.62 -15.70
CA ARG A 124 -29.12 -17.98 -16.13
C ARG A 124 -29.51 -18.15 -17.60
N TYR A 125 -28.56 -18.51 -18.43
CA TYR A 125 -28.75 -18.90 -19.82
C TYR A 125 -28.75 -20.41 -19.88
N PHE A 126 -29.74 -20.98 -20.57
CA PHE A 126 -29.99 -22.42 -20.55
C PHE A 126 -29.53 -23.05 -21.87
N CYS A 127 -28.70 -24.07 -21.78
CA CYS A 127 -28.38 -24.96 -22.87
C CYS A 127 -29.30 -26.19 -22.74
N GLN A 128 -30.03 -26.52 -23.81
CA GLN A 128 -30.84 -27.73 -23.90
C GLN A 128 -30.27 -28.63 -24.99
N LEU A 129 -30.10 -29.91 -24.67
CA LEU A 129 -29.66 -30.97 -25.58
C LEU A 129 -30.82 -31.95 -25.78
N TYR A 130 -31.25 -32.09 -27.04
CA TYR A 130 -32.39 -32.93 -27.41
C TYR A 130 -31.99 -34.39 -27.62
N THR A 131 -31.60 -35.06 -26.54
CA THR A 131 -31.45 -36.52 -26.42
C THR A 131 -32.74 -37.17 -25.88
N ASP A 132 -32.78 -38.49 -25.79
CA ASP A 132 -33.80 -39.23 -25.03
C ASP A 132 -33.17 -39.91 -23.80
N PRO A 133 -33.35 -39.38 -22.57
CA PRO A 133 -34.14 -38.19 -22.21
C PRO A 133 -33.42 -36.86 -22.53
N PRO A 134 -34.14 -35.72 -22.66
CA PRO A 134 -33.52 -34.41 -22.87
C PRO A 134 -32.67 -33.99 -21.69
N GLN A 135 -31.56 -33.30 -21.97
CA GLN A 135 -30.66 -32.76 -20.94
C GLN A 135 -30.69 -31.23 -20.95
N GLU A 136 -30.60 -30.62 -19.77
CA GLU A 136 -30.50 -29.18 -19.58
C GLU A 136 -29.29 -28.87 -18.69
N SER A 137 -28.51 -27.86 -19.08
CA SER A 137 -27.45 -27.25 -18.27
C SER A 137 -27.60 -25.74 -18.37
N TYR A 138 -27.08 -24.98 -17.40
CA TYR A 138 -27.14 -23.53 -17.47
C TYR A 138 -25.78 -22.90 -17.17
N THR A 139 -25.54 -21.72 -17.73
CA THR A 139 -24.46 -20.82 -17.33
C THR A 139 -25.06 -19.56 -16.74
N THR A 140 -24.45 -19.04 -15.69
CA THR A 140 -24.79 -17.73 -15.15
C THR A 140 -23.89 -16.68 -15.78
N ILE A 141 -24.47 -15.63 -16.35
CA ILE A 141 -23.72 -14.42 -16.68
C ILE A 141 -23.78 -13.48 -15.49
N THR A 142 -22.62 -13.11 -14.97
CA THR A 142 -22.44 -12.09 -13.92
C THR A 142 -21.71 -10.90 -14.52
N VAL A 143 -22.28 -9.70 -14.34
CA VAL A 143 -21.74 -8.46 -14.89
C VAL A 143 -21.04 -7.68 -13.79
N LEU A 144 -19.79 -7.31 -14.03
CA LEU A 144 -19.01 -6.47 -13.14
C LEU A 144 -19.03 -5.03 -13.64
N VAL A 145 -19.19 -4.10 -12.71
CA VAL A 145 -19.17 -2.65 -12.99
C VAL A 145 -18.06 -2.03 -12.14
N PRO A 146 -16.91 -1.63 -12.72
CA PRO A 146 -15.89 -0.93 -11.96
C PRO A 146 -16.38 0.47 -11.56
N PRO A 147 -15.95 1.01 -10.39
CA PRO A 147 -16.31 2.36 -10.00
C PRO A 147 -15.74 3.36 -11.00
N ARG A 148 -16.60 4.22 -11.55
CA ARG A 148 -16.21 5.16 -12.62
C ARG A 148 -15.45 6.37 -12.09
N ASN A 149 -15.79 6.84 -10.89
CA ASN A 149 -15.20 8.02 -10.28
C ASN A 149 -14.89 7.75 -8.81
N LEU A 150 -13.68 8.12 -8.40
CA LEU A 150 -13.26 8.20 -7.01
C LEU A 150 -13.16 9.68 -6.61
N MET A 151 -13.83 10.07 -5.54
CA MET A 151 -13.74 11.43 -5.01
C MET A 151 -13.21 11.40 -3.58
N ILE A 152 -12.19 12.22 -3.31
CA ILE A 152 -11.77 12.55 -1.95
C ILE A 152 -12.29 13.94 -1.60
N ASP A 153 -13.04 14.01 -0.52
CA ASP A 153 -13.52 15.24 0.12
C ASP A 153 -12.80 15.43 1.46
N ILE A 154 -12.23 16.61 1.68
CA ILE A 154 -11.60 16.99 2.95
C ILE A 154 -12.51 18.04 3.56
N GLN A 155 -13.14 17.74 4.69
CA GLN A 155 -14.11 18.64 5.32
C GLN A 155 -13.52 20.02 5.67
N LYS A 156 -12.19 20.09 5.83
CA LYS A 156 -11.44 21.32 6.07
C LYS A 156 -10.22 21.40 5.15
N ASP A 157 -10.31 22.24 4.12
CA ASP A 157 -9.25 22.43 3.11
C ASP A 157 -7.91 22.90 3.69
N THR A 158 -7.88 23.45 4.90
CA THR A 158 -6.66 23.90 5.57
C THR A 158 -6.71 23.56 7.05
N ALA A 159 -5.83 22.65 7.48
CA ALA A 159 -5.75 22.19 8.85
C ALA A 159 -4.65 22.93 9.64
N VAL A 160 -4.76 22.97 10.96
CA VAL A 160 -3.69 23.45 11.83
C VAL A 160 -2.97 22.26 12.46
N GLU A 161 -1.65 22.32 12.62
CA GLU A 161 -0.86 21.26 13.27
C GLU A 161 -1.48 20.83 14.61
N GLY A 162 -1.66 19.52 14.76
CA GLY A 162 -2.27 18.90 15.94
C GLY A 162 -3.79 18.75 15.88
N GLU A 163 -4.45 19.35 14.89
CA GLU A 163 -5.88 19.17 14.62
C GLU A 163 -6.18 17.77 14.09
N GLU A 164 -7.39 17.27 14.34
CA GLU A 164 -7.91 16.05 13.75
C GLU A 164 -8.93 16.41 12.67
N ILE A 165 -8.67 16.01 11.43
CA ILE A 165 -9.52 16.28 10.28
C ILE A 165 -10.22 15.01 9.79
N GLU A 166 -11.38 15.21 9.17
CA GLU A 166 -12.13 14.17 8.50
C GLU A 166 -11.88 14.21 6.99
N VAL A 167 -11.52 13.06 6.44
CA VAL A 167 -11.30 12.86 5.01
C VAL A 167 -12.18 11.72 4.52
N ASN A 168 -13.02 11.97 3.53
CA ASN A 168 -13.95 11.01 2.97
C ASN A 168 -13.51 10.61 1.56
N CYS A 169 -13.51 9.31 1.26
CA CYS A 169 -13.35 8.82 -0.09
C CYS A 169 -14.60 8.06 -0.51
N THR A 170 -15.19 8.46 -1.63
CA THR A 170 -16.38 7.83 -2.18
C THR A 170 -16.07 7.19 -3.52
N ALA A 171 -16.32 5.88 -3.61
CA ALA A 171 -16.32 5.11 -4.84
C ALA A 171 -17.78 4.84 -5.24
N MET A 172 -18.23 5.50 -6.31
CA MET A 172 -19.62 5.45 -6.75
C MET A 172 -19.84 4.37 -7.81
N ALA A 173 -21.04 3.82 -7.82
CA ALA A 173 -21.55 3.04 -8.94
C ALA A 173 -20.66 1.83 -9.30
N SER A 174 -20.39 0.96 -8.33
CA SER A 174 -19.62 -0.28 -8.50
C SER A 174 -20.48 -1.54 -8.32
N LYS A 175 -20.10 -2.63 -8.98
CA LYS A 175 -20.69 -3.96 -8.80
C LYS A 175 -19.62 -5.05 -8.99
N PRO A 176 -19.29 -5.84 -7.95
CA PRO A 176 -19.79 -5.76 -6.57
C PRO A 176 -19.29 -4.50 -5.82
N ALA A 177 -19.71 -4.34 -4.56
CA ALA A 177 -19.19 -3.30 -3.69
C ALA A 177 -17.66 -3.35 -3.61
N THR A 178 -17.03 -2.19 -3.77
CA THR A 178 -15.58 -2.07 -3.79
C THR A 178 -14.99 -2.03 -2.38
N THR A 179 -13.72 -2.40 -2.23
CA THR A 179 -12.98 -2.18 -0.98
C THR A 179 -12.11 -0.93 -1.10
N ILE A 180 -12.23 -0.01 -0.12
CA ILE A 180 -11.43 1.22 -0.05
C ILE A 180 -10.31 1.06 0.97
N ARG A 181 -9.10 1.45 0.59
CA ARG A 181 -7.89 1.47 1.42
C ARG A 181 -7.24 2.84 1.37
N TRP A 182 -6.75 3.31 2.51
CA TRP A 182 -6.14 4.62 2.66
C TRP A 182 -4.63 4.50 2.78
N PHE A 183 -3.89 5.38 2.11
CA PHE A 183 -2.44 5.46 2.21
C PHE A 183 -1.97 6.90 2.41
N LYS A 184 -0.92 7.07 3.21
CA LYS A 184 -0.15 8.32 3.32
C LYS A 184 1.33 7.94 3.23
N GLY A 185 1.97 8.26 2.10
CA GLY A 185 3.26 7.67 1.74
C GLY A 185 3.16 6.13 1.66
N ASN A 186 4.08 5.41 2.30
CA ASN A 186 4.08 3.93 2.32
C ASN A 186 3.23 3.32 3.45
N LYS A 187 2.53 4.15 4.23
CA LYS A 187 1.78 3.70 5.40
C LYS A 187 0.30 3.57 5.07
N GLU A 188 -0.24 2.38 5.27
CA GLU A 188 -1.68 2.13 5.24
C GLU A 188 -2.35 2.71 6.49
N LEU A 189 -3.47 3.42 6.28
CA LEU A 189 -4.29 4.03 7.32
C LEU A 189 -5.63 3.29 7.43
N LYS A 190 -6.23 3.32 8.62
CA LYS A 190 -7.50 2.66 8.89
C LYS A 190 -8.65 3.67 8.80
N GLY A 191 -9.46 3.54 7.74
CA GLY A 191 -10.75 4.21 7.63
C GLY A 191 -11.90 3.34 8.12
N LYS A 192 -13.09 3.92 8.19
CA LYS A 192 -14.36 3.23 8.42
C LYS A 192 -15.20 3.33 7.15
N SER A 193 -15.59 2.20 6.57
CA SER A 193 -16.33 2.18 5.31
C SER A 193 -17.80 1.85 5.52
N GLU A 194 -18.66 2.57 4.82
CA GLU A 194 -20.10 2.37 4.74
C GLU A 194 -20.48 2.07 3.30
N VAL A 195 -21.43 1.15 3.11
CA VAL A 195 -21.86 0.67 1.80
C VAL A 195 -23.34 1.01 1.63
N GLU A 196 -23.63 1.79 0.60
CA GLU A 196 -24.98 2.13 0.18
C GLU A 196 -25.32 1.35 -1.09
N GLU A 197 -26.46 0.66 -1.08
CA GLU A 197 -26.96 -0.07 -2.23
C GLU A 197 -28.02 0.76 -2.96
N TRP A 198 -27.84 0.91 -4.27
CA TRP A 198 -28.78 1.59 -5.17
C TRP A 198 -29.13 0.66 -6.35
N SER A 199 -30.32 0.07 -6.30
CA SER A 199 -30.75 -0.99 -7.22
C SER A 199 -29.83 -2.21 -7.13
N ASP A 200 -28.97 -2.45 -8.14
CA ASP A 200 -28.02 -3.57 -8.21
C ASP A 200 -26.56 -3.13 -8.12
N MET A 201 -26.33 -1.89 -7.67
CA MET A 201 -25.03 -1.24 -7.69
C MET A 201 -24.74 -0.60 -6.34
N TYR A 202 -23.47 -0.44 -6.03
CA TYR A 202 -22.99 -0.04 -4.71
C TYR A 202 -22.19 1.25 -4.78
N THR A 203 -22.47 2.15 -3.86
CA THR A 203 -21.61 3.28 -3.51
C THR A 203 -20.96 2.98 -2.17
N VAL A 204 -19.63 3.04 -2.13
CA VAL A 204 -18.86 2.81 -0.91
C VAL A 204 -18.20 4.12 -0.51
N THR A 205 -18.45 4.58 0.71
CA THR A 205 -17.79 5.75 1.28
C THR A 205 -16.94 5.31 2.46
N SER A 206 -15.66 5.66 2.47
CA SER A 206 -14.76 5.43 3.58
C SER A 206 -14.42 6.76 4.25
N GLN A 207 -14.58 6.84 5.56
CA GLN A 207 -14.22 7.98 6.39
C GLN A 207 -12.89 7.70 7.11
N LEU A 208 -11.95 8.65 7.03
CA LEU A 208 -10.67 8.64 7.70
C LEU A 208 -10.57 9.84 8.66
N MET A 209 -10.41 9.56 9.95
CA MET A 209 -10.03 10.57 10.94
C MET A 209 -8.50 10.62 11.03
N LEU A 210 -7.92 11.79 10.71
CA LEU A 210 -6.47 11.97 10.63
C LEU A 210 -6.03 13.14 11.50
N LYS A 211 -5.20 12.86 12.52
CA LYS A 211 -4.46 13.90 13.23
C LYS A 211 -3.29 14.38 12.37
N VAL A 212 -3.28 15.67 12.03
CA VAL A 212 -2.28 16.26 11.14
C VAL A 212 -1.06 16.80 11.88
N HIS A 213 0.09 16.68 11.25
CA HIS A 213 1.35 17.26 11.73
C HIS A 213 1.97 18.15 10.65
N LYS A 214 2.94 19.00 11.02
CA LYS A 214 3.63 19.87 10.05
C LYS A 214 4.32 19.09 8.92
N GLU A 215 4.76 17.87 9.19
CA GLU A 215 5.41 17.00 8.19
C GLU A 215 4.41 16.45 7.16
N ASP A 216 3.11 16.56 7.43
CA ASP A 216 2.06 16.15 6.52
C ASP A 216 1.72 17.24 5.49
N ASP A 217 2.24 18.46 5.66
CA ASP A 217 2.02 19.56 4.72
C ASP A 217 2.57 19.20 3.33
N GLY A 218 1.72 19.29 2.30
CA GLY A 218 2.07 18.90 0.94
C GLY A 218 2.20 17.38 0.72
N VAL A 219 1.86 16.55 1.70
CA VAL A 219 1.86 15.08 1.56
C VAL A 219 0.49 14.61 1.04
N PRO A 220 0.44 13.75 0.01
CA PRO A 220 -0.82 13.22 -0.48
C PRO A 220 -1.39 12.14 0.44
N VAL A 221 -2.68 12.26 0.72
CA VAL A 221 -3.52 11.16 1.18
C VAL A 221 -4.13 10.49 -0.05
N ILE A 222 -3.93 9.20 -0.16
CA ILE A 222 -4.30 8.37 -1.31
C ILE A 222 -5.45 7.46 -0.89
N CYS A 223 -6.52 7.47 -1.68
CA CYS A 223 -7.59 6.50 -1.61
C CYS A 223 -7.41 5.50 -2.75
N GLN A 224 -7.10 4.25 -2.40
CA GLN A 224 -6.95 3.16 -3.34
C GLN A 224 -8.15 2.22 -3.25
N VAL A 225 -8.57 1.72 -4.40
CA VAL A 225 -9.76 0.90 -4.54
C VAL A 225 -9.43 -0.46 -5.12
N GLU A 226 -9.98 -1.50 -4.50
CA GLU A 226 -9.90 -2.88 -4.98
C GLU A 226 -11.27 -3.31 -5.51
N HIS A 227 -11.29 -3.80 -6.74
CA HIS A 227 -12.48 -4.27 -7.45
C HIS A 227 -12.14 -5.39 -8.44
N PRO A 228 -12.94 -6.47 -8.58
CA PRO A 228 -12.62 -7.60 -9.48
C PRO A 228 -12.48 -7.23 -10.96
N ALA A 229 -13.16 -6.16 -11.41
CA ALA A 229 -13.07 -5.66 -12.79
C ALA A 229 -11.90 -4.70 -13.05
N VAL A 230 -11.10 -4.37 -12.04
CA VAL A 230 -10.00 -3.40 -12.17
C VAL A 230 -8.68 -4.17 -12.21
N THR A 231 -7.99 -4.12 -13.34
CA THR A 231 -6.62 -4.64 -13.48
C THR A 231 -5.62 -3.52 -13.17
N GLY A 232 -5.10 -3.49 -11.95
CA GLY A 232 -4.13 -2.50 -11.49
C GLY A 232 -4.61 -1.68 -10.29
N ASN A 233 -3.90 -0.60 -9.99
CA ASN A 233 -4.19 0.24 -8.83
C ASN A 233 -5.09 1.41 -9.24
N LEU A 234 -6.41 1.24 -9.14
CA LEU A 234 -7.33 2.37 -9.25
C LEU A 234 -7.25 3.18 -7.95
N GLN A 235 -6.77 4.41 -8.03
CA GLN A 235 -6.57 5.28 -6.88
C GLN A 235 -6.78 6.74 -7.24
N THR A 236 -7.07 7.55 -6.24
CA THR A 236 -7.09 9.02 -6.31
C THR A 236 -6.36 9.59 -5.11
N GLN A 237 -5.92 10.85 -5.20
CA GLN A 237 -5.12 11.48 -4.15
C GLN A 237 -5.47 12.94 -3.93
N ARG A 238 -5.31 13.41 -2.69
CA ARG A 238 -5.42 14.82 -2.31
C ARG A 238 -4.26 15.21 -1.40
N TYR A 239 -3.69 16.38 -1.65
CA TYR A 239 -2.61 16.95 -0.84
C TYR A 239 -3.18 17.64 0.39
N LEU A 240 -2.55 17.40 1.54
CA LEU A 240 -2.91 18.08 2.78
C LEU A 240 -2.27 19.46 2.82
N GLU A 241 -3.02 20.44 3.30
CA GLU A 241 -2.55 21.80 3.58
C GLU A 241 -2.57 22.00 5.09
N VAL A 242 -1.38 22.07 5.70
CA VAL A 242 -1.22 22.15 7.16
C VAL A 242 -0.47 23.42 7.54
N GLN A 243 -1.13 24.28 8.32
CA GLN A 243 -0.53 25.47 8.91
C GLN A 243 0.09 25.13 10.28
N TYR A 244 1.25 25.71 10.57
CA TYR A 244 1.99 25.47 11.81
C TYR A 244 2.71 26.72 12.30
N LYS A 245 2.95 26.78 13.61
CA LYS A 245 3.68 27.89 14.23
C LYS A 245 5.12 27.94 13.70
N PRO A 246 5.77 29.11 13.73
CA PRO A 246 7.16 29.20 13.33
C PRO A 246 8.05 28.27 14.17
N GLN A 247 9.06 27.67 13.55
CA GLN A 247 10.21 27.08 14.22
C GLN A 247 11.35 28.07 14.14
N VAL A 248 11.98 28.33 15.29
CA VAL A 248 12.98 29.39 15.44
C VAL A 248 14.30 28.76 15.82
N HIS A 249 15.35 29.14 15.11
CA HIS A 249 16.73 28.75 15.41
C HIS A 249 17.62 29.98 15.33
N ILE A 250 18.39 30.24 16.40
CA ILE A 250 19.42 31.28 16.39
C ILE A 250 20.74 30.64 15.97
N GLN A 251 21.35 31.20 14.93
CA GLN A 251 22.72 30.88 14.52
C GLN A 251 23.64 32.05 14.86
N MET A 252 24.76 31.78 15.50
CA MET A 252 25.85 32.75 15.62
C MET A 252 26.63 32.76 14.30
N THR A 253 26.48 33.82 13.52
CA THR A 253 27.14 33.98 12.22
C THR A 253 28.50 34.66 12.35
N TYR A 254 28.74 35.41 13.43
CA TYR A 254 30.06 35.94 13.77
C TYR A 254 30.26 36.07 15.29
N PRO A 255 31.44 35.69 15.84
CA PRO A 255 32.55 35.03 15.16
C PRO A 255 32.18 33.58 14.78
N LEU A 256 32.61 33.10 13.61
CA LEU A 256 32.27 31.72 13.17
C LEU A 256 32.88 30.64 14.07
N GLN A 257 34.01 30.95 14.72
CA GLN A 257 34.73 30.06 15.62
C GLN A 257 35.40 30.87 16.73
N GLY A 258 35.51 30.28 17.92
CA GLY A 258 36.13 30.90 19.08
C GLY A 258 35.12 31.44 20.08
N LEU A 259 35.64 31.94 21.19
CA LEU A 259 34.86 32.57 22.25
C LEU A 259 34.66 34.04 21.92
N THR A 260 33.49 34.58 22.24
CA THR A 260 33.19 36.02 22.17
C THR A 260 33.98 36.77 23.25
N ARG A 261 34.95 37.59 22.87
CA ARG A 261 35.79 38.35 23.81
C ARG A 261 35.38 39.82 23.88
N GLU A 262 35.81 40.51 24.93
CA GLU A 262 35.66 41.97 24.99
C GLU A 262 36.31 42.63 23.77
N GLY A 263 35.59 43.56 23.15
CA GLY A 263 36.01 44.24 21.93
C GLY A 263 35.65 43.51 20.62
N ASP A 264 35.26 42.24 20.67
CA ASP A 264 34.80 41.52 19.48
C ASP A 264 33.46 42.06 18.98
N ALA A 265 33.11 41.73 17.73
CA ALA A 265 31.75 41.89 17.22
C ALA A 265 30.99 40.57 17.36
N LEU A 266 29.68 40.65 17.52
CA LEU A 266 28.74 39.53 17.53
C LEU A 266 27.69 39.76 16.45
N GLU A 267 27.46 38.73 15.65
CA GLU A 267 26.30 38.66 14.77
C GLU A 267 25.52 37.38 15.08
N LEU A 268 24.23 37.56 15.38
CA LEU A 268 23.25 36.49 15.53
C LEU A 268 22.20 36.61 14.42
N THR A 269 22.00 35.53 13.67
CA THR A 269 20.93 35.41 12.67
C THR A 269 19.81 34.56 13.22
N CYS A 270 18.58 35.08 13.15
CA CYS A 270 17.39 34.32 13.50
C CYS A 270 16.75 33.67 12.28
N GLU A 271 16.86 32.35 12.18
CA GLU A 271 16.21 31.55 11.16
C GLU A 271 14.82 31.13 11.65
N ALA A 272 13.78 31.55 10.95
CA ALA A 272 12.40 31.22 11.30
C ALA A 272 11.63 30.65 10.10
N ILE A 273 11.09 29.44 10.24
CA ILE A 273 10.30 28.75 9.21
C ILE A 273 8.92 28.46 9.78
N GLY A 274 7.86 28.91 9.10
CA GLY A 274 6.47 28.68 9.51
C GLY A 274 5.52 28.75 8.32
N LYS A 275 4.31 28.23 8.51
CA LYS A 275 3.24 28.29 7.51
C LYS A 275 1.94 28.78 8.17
N PRO A 276 1.28 29.81 7.64
CA PRO A 276 1.59 30.54 6.41
C PRO A 276 2.73 31.56 6.57
N GLN A 277 3.26 31.99 5.43
CA GLN A 277 4.19 33.13 5.30
C GLN A 277 3.40 34.44 5.13
N PRO A 278 3.95 35.61 5.52
CA PRO A 278 5.28 35.85 6.07
C PRO A 278 5.38 35.55 7.58
N VAL A 279 6.57 35.15 8.02
CA VAL A 279 6.92 35.02 9.45
C VAL A 279 7.54 36.34 9.95
N MET A 280 6.96 36.95 10.97
CA MET A 280 7.48 38.17 11.60
C MET A 280 8.51 37.81 12.67
N VAL A 281 9.69 38.40 12.62
CA VAL A 281 10.82 38.14 13.52
C VAL A 281 11.18 39.40 14.32
N THR A 282 11.39 39.25 15.63
CA THR A 282 11.79 40.32 16.54
C THR A 282 12.82 39.83 17.55
N TRP A 283 13.78 40.68 17.91
CA TRP A 283 14.79 40.39 18.93
C TRP A 283 14.48 41.13 20.23
N VAL A 284 14.66 40.44 21.35
CA VAL A 284 14.54 41.01 22.70
C VAL A 284 15.65 40.46 23.58
N ARG A 285 16.06 41.22 24.60
CA ARG A 285 16.91 40.72 25.68
C ARG A 285 16.01 40.29 26.82
N VAL A 286 16.26 39.10 27.38
CA VAL A 286 15.43 38.56 28.46
C VAL A 286 15.79 39.28 29.76
N ASP A 287 14.78 39.76 30.47
CA ASP A 287 14.87 40.44 31.77
C ASP A 287 15.67 41.76 31.79
N ASP A 288 16.05 42.31 30.63
CA ASP A 288 16.83 43.54 30.51
C ASP A 288 16.55 44.27 29.18
N GLU A 289 16.97 45.52 29.06
CA GLU A 289 16.86 46.29 27.82
C GLU A 289 17.96 45.88 26.82
N MET A 290 17.63 45.96 25.52
CA MET A 290 18.62 45.75 24.47
C MET A 290 19.77 46.76 24.61
N PRO A 291 21.04 46.35 24.45
CA PRO A 291 22.17 47.27 24.50
C PRO A 291 22.00 48.41 23.48
N GLN A 292 22.37 49.64 23.84
CA GLN A 292 22.20 50.80 22.96
C GLN A 292 23.00 50.70 21.65
N HIS A 293 24.10 49.95 21.66
CA HIS A 293 24.94 49.63 20.51
C HIS A 293 24.51 48.37 19.74
N ALA A 294 23.37 47.77 20.10
CA ALA A 294 22.77 46.68 19.33
C ALA A 294 22.03 47.23 18.10
N VAL A 295 22.30 46.65 16.94
CA VAL A 295 21.68 47.02 15.66
C VAL A 295 20.87 45.84 15.14
N LEU A 296 19.57 46.07 14.89
CA LEU A 296 18.67 45.09 14.28
C LEU A 296 18.57 45.35 12.78
N SER A 297 18.87 44.33 11.97
CA SER A 297 18.75 44.40 10.51
C SER A 297 17.97 43.18 10.02
N GLY A 298 16.65 43.35 9.88
CA GLY A 298 15.74 42.24 9.54
C GLY A 298 15.80 41.15 10.62
N PRO A 299 16.12 39.89 10.26
CA PRO A 299 16.25 38.80 11.23
C PRO A 299 17.59 38.79 12.00
N ASN A 300 18.53 39.69 11.69
CA ASN A 300 19.87 39.68 12.28
C ASN A 300 19.99 40.71 13.42
N LEU A 301 20.70 40.32 14.47
CA LEU A 301 21.13 41.15 15.59
C LEU A 301 22.65 41.30 15.54
N PHE A 302 23.13 42.54 15.52
CA PHE A 302 24.54 42.90 15.52
C PHE A 302 24.89 43.65 16.80
N ILE A 303 25.96 43.26 17.47
CA ILE A 303 26.53 43.98 18.62
C ILE A 303 28.03 44.14 18.38
N ASN A 304 28.48 45.38 18.15
CA ASN A 304 29.90 45.67 17.95
C ASN A 304 30.57 46.04 19.28
N ASN A 305 31.87 45.72 19.40
CA ASN A 305 32.68 46.09 20.57
C ASN A 305 32.07 45.58 21.89
N LEU A 306 31.91 44.25 21.98
CA LEU A 306 31.32 43.55 23.12
C LEU A 306 31.97 43.96 24.45
N ASN A 307 31.15 44.05 25.49
CA ASN A 307 31.60 44.29 26.86
C ASN A 307 30.95 43.30 27.84
N LYS A 308 31.45 43.22 29.08
CA LYS A 308 30.85 42.36 30.12
C LYS A 308 29.41 42.69 30.51
N THR A 309 28.93 43.90 30.26
CA THR A 309 27.52 44.28 30.51
C THR A 309 26.56 43.78 29.43
N ASP A 310 27.07 43.34 28.28
CA ASP A 310 26.28 42.74 27.19
C ASP A 310 25.91 41.28 27.48
N ASN A 311 26.53 40.66 28.49
CA ASN A 311 26.22 39.31 28.95
C ASN A 311 24.73 39.14 29.24
N GLY A 312 24.14 38.04 28.78
CA GLY A 312 22.74 37.74 29.04
C GLY A 312 22.10 36.88 27.96
N THR A 313 20.80 36.68 28.09
CA THR A 313 20.02 35.88 27.14
C THR A 313 19.37 36.79 26.10
N TYR A 314 19.70 36.56 24.84
CA TYR A 314 19.07 37.20 23.70
C TYR A 314 18.05 36.24 23.10
N ARG A 315 16.81 36.69 22.99
CA ARG A 315 15.69 35.91 22.48
C ARG A 315 15.28 36.43 21.11
N CYS A 316 15.24 35.53 20.15
CA CYS A 316 14.53 35.77 18.91
C CYS A 316 13.10 35.23 19.04
N GLU A 317 12.11 36.09 18.86
CA GLU A 317 10.70 35.70 18.77
C GLU A 317 10.24 35.76 17.32
N ALA A 318 9.55 34.70 16.86
CA ALA A 318 8.94 34.65 15.56
C ALA A 318 7.43 34.37 15.66
N SER A 319 6.63 34.96 14.77
CA SER A 319 5.17 34.80 14.79
C SER A 319 4.53 34.76 13.40
N ASN A 320 3.44 33.98 13.30
CA ASN A 320 2.50 33.98 12.18
C ASN A 320 1.06 33.89 12.73
N ILE A 321 0.06 33.71 11.85
CA ILE A 321 -1.36 33.64 12.27
C ILE A 321 -1.70 32.43 13.16
N VAL A 322 -0.88 31.38 13.13
CA VAL A 322 -1.08 30.16 13.94
C VAL A 322 -0.55 30.36 15.36
N GLY A 323 0.50 31.16 15.52
CA GLY A 323 1.01 31.53 16.83
C GLY A 323 2.45 32.03 16.82
N LYS A 324 3.05 32.00 18.01
CA LYS A 324 4.41 32.47 18.27
C LYS A 324 5.32 31.34 18.73
N ALA A 325 6.60 31.46 18.44
CA ALA A 325 7.68 30.62 18.95
C ALA A 325 8.92 31.48 19.18
N HIS A 326 9.88 30.97 19.95
CA HIS A 326 11.12 31.68 20.22
C HIS A 326 12.28 30.71 20.39
N SER A 327 13.49 31.27 20.27
CA SER A 327 14.74 30.61 20.61
C SER A 327 15.60 31.58 21.41
N ASP A 328 16.40 31.05 22.32
CA ASP A 328 17.23 31.82 23.24
C ASP A 328 18.71 31.53 22.97
N TYR A 329 19.52 32.58 22.97
CA TYR A 329 20.97 32.52 22.86
C TYR A 329 21.60 33.18 24.09
N MET A 330 22.41 32.41 24.82
CA MET A 330 23.12 32.91 26.00
C MET A 330 24.50 33.44 25.61
N LEU A 331 24.70 34.74 25.73
CA LEU A 331 25.98 35.40 25.43
C LEU A 331 26.88 35.44 26.67
N TYR A 332 28.12 34.97 26.50
CA TYR A 332 29.20 35.11 27.48
C TYR A 332 30.41 35.82 26.86
N VAL A 333 30.76 36.99 27.38
CA VAL A 333 31.89 37.81 26.95
C VAL A 333 33.10 37.54 27.83
N TYR A 334 34.17 37.03 27.21
CA TYR A 334 35.41 36.64 27.87
C TYR A 334 36.46 37.75 27.82
N ASP A 335 37.40 37.74 28.77
CA ASP A 335 38.51 38.70 28.79
C ASP A 335 39.49 38.49 27.61
N THR A 336 40.16 39.57 27.23
CA THR A 336 41.13 39.63 26.11
C THR A 336 42.51 39.02 26.44
N THR A 337 42.72 38.49 27.65
CA THR A 337 43.99 37.91 28.12
C THR A 337 43.74 36.57 28.84
N ALA A 338 44.45 35.47 28.59
CA ALA A 338 45.91 35.36 28.68
C ALA A 338 46.56 34.61 27.49
N THR A 339 47.43 35.32 26.78
CA THR A 339 48.61 34.72 26.14
C THR A 339 49.47 34.14 27.26
N THR A 340 49.60 32.82 27.33
CA THR A 340 50.63 32.18 28.16
C THR A 340 51.99 32.48 27.55
N GLU A 341 52.63 33.59 27.96
CA GLU A 341 54.09 33.66 27.89
C GLU A 341 54.66 32.57 28.82
N PRO A 342 55.60 31.73 28.36
CA PRO A 342 56.22 30.73 29.22
C PRO A 342 57.12 31.45 30.21
N ALA A 343 56.66 31.57 31.46
CA ALA A 343 57.50 32.00 32.56
C ALA A 343 58.62 30.97 32.76
N VAL A 344 59.81 31.31 32.29
CA VAL A 344 61.06 30.71 32.75
C VAL A 344 61.26 31.20 34.18
N HIS A 345 61.01 30.33 35.16
CA HIS A 345 61.60 30.51 36.48
C HIS A 345 62.16 29.18 37.00
N ASP A 346 63.41 29.31 37.44
CA ASP A 346 64.35 28.29 37.87
C ASP A 346 63.94 27.60 39.19
N SER A 347 64.31 26.33 39.24
CA SER A 347 64.24 25.27 40.24
C SER A 347 64.36 25.66 41.73
N ARG A 348 63.49 25.09 42.60
CA ARG A 348 63.89 24.24 43.76
C ARG A 348 62.70 23.57 44.46
N ALA A 349 63.01 22.41 45.05
CA ALA A 349 62.12 21.32 45.49
C ALA A 349 61.54 21.40 46.93
N GLY A 350 60.56 20.51 47.19
CA GLY A 350 59.98 20.08 48.48
C GLY A 350 58.51 20.50 48.63
N GLU A 351 57.49 19.69 48.96
CA GLU A 351 57.35 18.31 49.45
C GLU A 351 55.87 17.87 49.24
N GLU A 352 55.56 16.60 49.49
CA GLU A 352 54.44 15.75 49.03
C GLU A 352 52.98 16.23 49.21
N GLY A 353 52.15 15.80 48.24
CA GLY A 353 50.69 15.75 48.34
C GLY A 353 50.10 14.84 47.25
N THR A 354 49.96 13.55 47.56
CA THR A 354 49.43 12.49 46.68
C THR A 354 47.94 12.65 46.35
N ILE A 355 47.58 12.77 45.07
CA ILE A 355 46.22 12.52 44.55
C ILE A 355 46.32 11.69 43.26
N GLY A 356 45.50 10.65 43.17
CA GLY A 356 45.74 9.41 42.41
C GLY A 356 45.81 9.53 40.89
N ALA A 357 46.80 8.82 40.33
CA ALA A 357 46.88 8.50 38.93
C ALA A 357 45.70 7.59 38.53
N VAL A 358 44.96 7.98 37.50
CA VAL A 358 43.98 7.09 36.87
C VAL A 358 44.75 6.11 36.00
N ASP A 359 44.69 4.82 36.34
CA ASP A 359 45.40 3.75 35.65
C ASP A 359 44.95 3.67 34.18
N HIS A 360 45.87 3.97 33.25
CA HIS A 360 45.72 3.75 31.81
C HIS A 360 45.34 2.29 31.45
N ALA A 361 45.54 1.34 32.38
CA ALA A 361 45.10 -0.05 32.25
C ALA A 361 43.56 -0.21 32.24
N VAL A 362 42.82 0.67 32.94
CA VAL A 362 41.34 0.61 32.99
C VAL A 362 40.74 1.07 31.67
N ILE A 363 41.31 2.12 31.06
CA ILE A 363 40.86 2.64 29.76
C ILE A 363 41.16 1.61 28.65
N GLY A 364 42.32 0.95 28.69
CA GLY A 364 42.65 -0.13 27.76
C GLY A 364 41.71 -1.34 27.88
N GLY A 365 41.33 -1.70 29.11
CA GLY A 365 40.39 -2.81 29.37
C GLY A 365 39.00 -2.54 28.82
N VAL A 366 38.47 -1.33 29.02
CA VAL A 366 37.12 -0.96 28.54
C VAL A 366 37.08 -0.97 27.01
N VAL A 367 38.12 -0.42 26.36
CA VAL A 367 38.20 -0.43 24.89
C VAL A 367 38.29 -1.86 24.35
N ALA A 368 39.09 -2.73 24.98
CA ALA A 368 39.20 -4.13 24.56
C ALA A 368 37.87 -4.89 24.69
N VAL A 369 37.11 -4.67 25.75
CA VAL A 369 35.79 -5.29 25.96
C VAL A 369 34.78 -4.82 24.92
N VAL A 370 34.77 -3.52 24.59
CA VAL A 370 33.87 -2.96 23.58
C VAL A 370 34.20 -3.51 22.18
N VAL A 371 35.49 -3.59 21.83
CA VAL A 371 35.93 -4.15 20.54
C VAL A 371 35.59 -5.64 20.45
N PHE A 372 35.77 -6.40 21.53
CA PHE A 372 35.41 -7.82 21.57
C PHE A 372 33.90 -8.03 21.42
N ALA A 373 33.08 -7.21 22.09
CA ALA A 373 31.62 -7.25 21.96
C ALA A 373 31.16 -6.94 20.52
N MET A 374 31.77 -5.96 19.86
CA MET A 374 31.48 -5.62 18.46
C MET A 374 31.83 -6.77 17.50
N LEU A 375 32.98 -7.42 17.70
CA LEU A 375 33.37 -8.58 16.90
C LEU A 375 32.43 -9.77 17.09
N CYS A 376 32.00 -10.05 18.32
CA CYS A 376 30.99 -11.08 18.60
C CYS A 376 29.65 -10.77 17.90
N LEU A 377 29.20 -9.52 17.91
CA LEU A 377 28.00 -9.08 17.22
C LEU A 377 28.08 -9.31 15.70
N LEU A 378 29.23 -8.97 15.10
CA LEU A 378 29.45 -9.19 13.66
C LEU A 378 29.45 -10.68 13.30
N ILE A 379 30.00 -11.55 14.15
CA ILE A 379 29.95 -13.01 13.93
C ILE A 379 28.51 -13.53 14.05
N ILE A 380 27.74 -13.04 15.03
CA ILE A 380 26.33 -13.41 15.21
C ILE A 380 25.50 -12.96 14.00
N LEU A 381 25.67 -11.70 13.55
CA LEU A 381 25.02 -11.17 12.36
C LEU A 381 25.44 -11.94 11.10
N GLY A 382 26.72 -12.26 10.93
CA GLY A 382 27.22 -13.07 9.83
C GLY A 382 26.59 -14.47 9.80
N ARG A 383 26.46 -15.13 10.96
CA ARG A 383 25.77 -16.41 11.07
C ARG A 383 24.26 -16.28 10.84
N TYR A 384 23.63 -15.20 11.29
CA TYR A 384 22.22 -14.91 11.04
C TYR A 384 21.95 -14.76 9.54
N PHE A 385 22.73 -13.94 8.84
CA PHE A 385 22.62 -13.79 7.39
C PHE A 385 22.95 -15.07 6.64
N ALA A 386 23.93 -15.85 7.08
CA ALA A 386 24.22 -17.15 6.47
C ALA A 386 23.07 -18.15 6.66
N ARG A 387 22.34 -18.11 7.79
CA ARG A 387 21.18 -18.97 8.05
C ARG A 387 19.93 -18.56 7.26
N HIS A 388 19.79 -17.28 6.93
CA HIS A 388 18.65 -16.74 6.20
C HIS A 388 18.89 -16.57 4.69
N LYS A 389 20.06 -16.92 4.16
CA LYS A 389 20.36 -16.96 2.71
C LYS A 389 19.67 -18.11 1.93
N GLY A 390 18.78 -18.86 2.56
CA GLY A 390 18.13 -20.05 1.98
C GLY A 390 16.95 -19.80 1.04
N THR A 391 16.43 -18.58 0.87
CA THR A 391 15.23 -18.36 0.05
C THR A 391 15.16 -16.97 -0.61
N TYR A 392 16.23 -16.51 -1.28
CA TYR A 392 16.13 -15.39 -2.24
C TYR A 392 17.08 -15.60 -3.41
N PHE A 393 16.89 -16.67 -4.18
CA PHE A 393 17.35 -16.68 -5.57
C PHE A 393 16.18 -16.19 -6.42
N THR A 394 16.15 -14.88 -6.64
CA THR A 394 15.39 -14.32 -7.75
C THR A 394 16.13 -14.60 -9.06
N HIS A 395 15.29 -14.90 -10.03
CA HIS A 395 15.55 -15.43 -11.35
C HIS A 395 16.12 -14.33 -12.26
N GLU A 396 17.45 -14.18 -12.36
CA GLU A 396 18.08 -13.37 -13.42
C GLU A 396 19.58 -13.65 -13.49
N ALA A 397 19.95 -14.58 -14.38
CA ALA A 397 21.22 -14.69 -15.11
C ALA A 397 21.37 -16.14 -15.60
N LYS A 398 20.60 -16.49 -16.63
CA LYS A 398 20.91 -17.64 -17.48
C LYS A 398 20.74 -17.18 -18.92
N GLY A 399 21.84 -16.73 -19.49
CA GLY A 399 21.89 -16.18 -20.84
C GLY A 399 23.21 -15.49 -21.15
N ALA A 400 24.33 -16.16 -20.89
CA ALA A 400 25.65 -15.80 -21.42
C ALA A 400 26.62 -16.96 -21.22
N ASP A 401 26.32 -18.11 -21.84
CA ASP A 401 27.27 -19.21 -22.06
C ASP A 401 26.78 -19.96 -23.30
N ASP A 402 26.90 -19.32 -24.46
CA ASP A 402 26.84 -19.94 -25.80
C ASP A 402 27.49 -18.94 -26.79
N ALA A 403 28.79 -18.69 -26.61
CA ALA A 403 29.62 -18.09 -27.65
C ALA A 403 30.26 -19.23 -28.45
N ALA A 404 29.68 -19.55 -29.61
CA ALA A 404 30.34 -20.37 -30.61
C ALA A 404 31.24 -19.49 -31.48
N ASP A 405 32.51 -19.91 -31.53
CA ASP A 405 33.57 -19.64 -32.50
C ASP A 405 33.55 -18.39 -33.38
N ALA A 406 34.66 -17.66 -33.27
CA ALA A 406 35.17 -16.76 -34.29
C ALA A 406 35.84 -17.56 -35.41
N ASP A 407 35.16 -17.67 -36.55
CA ASP A 407 35.75 -17.53 -37.89
C ASP A 407 34.65 -17.71 -38.94
N THR A 408 34.43 -16.69 -39.79
CA THR A 408 34.27 -16.76 -41.25
C THR A 408 33.59 -15.48 -41.78
N ALA A 409 34.41 -14.69 -42.49
CA ALA A 409 34.16 -13.89 -43.71
C ALA A 409 32.79 -13.20 -43.94
N ILE A 410 32.74 -11.85 -44.00
CA ILE A 410 32.83 -10.95 -45.20
C ILE A 410 31.62 -11.05 -46.18
N ILE A 411 31.20 -9.88 -46.69
CA ILE A 411 30.37 -9.58 -47.90
C ILE A 411 28.89 -9.35 -47.54
N ASN A 412 28.21 -8.20 -47.75
CA ASN A 412 28.37 -7.08 -48.68
C ASN A 412 27.75 -5.77 -48.14
N ALA A 413 28.30 -4.65 -48.62
CA ALA A 413 27.63 -3.34 -48.64
C ALA A 413 26.72 -3.23 -49.87
N GLU A 414 25.61 -2.49 -49.70
CA GLU A 414 24.65 -1.90 -50.66
C GLU A 414 23.24 -2.19 -50.12
N GLY A 415 22.33 -1.25 -49.90
CA GLY A 415 22.22 0.17 -50.15
C GLY A 415 20.78 0.55 -49.78
N GLY A 416 20.52 1.82 -49.47
CA GLY A 416 19.14 2.26 -49.26
C GLY A 416 18.98 3.33 -48.20
N GLN A 417 19.38 4.56 -48.55
CA GLN A 417 18.76 5.75 -47.99
C GLN A 417 17.25 5.68 -48.17
N ASN A 418 16.49 5.99 -47.12
CA ASN A 418 15.33 6.86 -47.22
C ASN A 418 15.06 7.52 -45.86
N ASN A 419 15.22 8.84 -45.87
CA ASN A 419 14.78 9.78 -44.85
C ASN A 419 13.26 9.73 -44.69
N SER A 420 12.80 9.72 -43.44
CA SER A 420 11.64 10.50 -43.03
C SER A 420 11.73 10.75 -41.53
N GLU A 421 12.29 11.92 -41.18
CA GLU A 421 12.08 12.55 -39.88
C GLU A 421 10.60 12.92 -39.74
N GLU A 422 9.94 12.41 -38.70
CA GLU A 422 8.66 12.96 -38.27
C GLU A 422 8.79 13.41 -36.81
N LYS A 423 8.95 14.73 -36.66
CA LYS A 423 8.83 15.48 -35.41
C LYS A 423 7.45 15.24 -34.80
N LYS A 424 7.40 14.89 -33.51
CA LYS A 424 6.18 15.04 -32.71
C LYS A 424 6.35 16.24 -31.80
N GLU A 425 5.56 17.28 -32.10
CA GLU A 425 5.35 18.44 -31.26
C GLU A 425 4.44 18.08 -30.09
N TYR A 426 4.74 18.65 -28.92
CA TYR A 426 3.90 18.63 -27.73
C TYR A 426 2.93 19.81 -27.81
N PHE A 427 1.64 19.56 -27.56
CA PHE A 427 0.67 20.60 -27.23
C PHE A 427 0.23 20.49 -25.76
N ILE A 428 0.00 21.68 -25.21
CA ILE A 428 -0.25 22.11 -23.83
C ILE A 428 -1.38 21.36 -23.15
#